data_AF-A0A9Q3EGF8-F1
#
_entry.id   AF-A0A9Q3EGF8-F1
#
_cell.length_a   1.000
_cell.length_b   1.000
_cell.length_c   1.000
_cell.angle_alpha   90.00
_cell.angle_beta   90.00
_cell.angle_gamma   90.00
#
_symmetry.space_group_name_H-M   'P 1'
#
loop_
_entity.id
_entity.type
_entity.pdbx_description
1 polymer ?
#
loop_
_entity_poly.entity_id
_entity_poly.type
_entity_poly.pdbx_seq_one_letter_code
_entity_poly.pdbx_strand_id
1 'polypeptide(L)'
;MGLNLPPKLLKKAAYSFVFGVITGPNSANTVTISNILRPLINQLLVLKDGVQITTFSKPEGVASHSANYFCPWCTARLPDLKLIKIGETRNGLDILRAAEDWKNSKTLSKQNDIQKKTGVQWSKLNRLPSHNPNMHLPLGIPHNLLEGVLAEHFRFRWGFQDETQEKKRALKEETIKKRRCLNNHQEYELDQESNESKHEDDLELRKGIGGGLFTTEELKMFCYILADLILPTGVGKLPKMLEASKNGKLKASDWLTLFDLVLPLIFLEIFFHGEEQISSKSKRGQFLQNTGHLAQCTRIACTRVVMDGQAGGFENAYARYT
;
A
#
# COMPACT_ATOMS: atom_id res chain seq x y z
N MET A 1 4.46 7.30 -28.54
CA MET A 1 3.75 6.45 -27.57
C MET A 1 4.64 6.29 -26.37
N GLY A 2 4.38 7.02 -25.28
CA GLY A 2 5.24 6.95 -24.10
C GLY A 2 5.01 5.63 -23.38
N LEU A 3 6.07 4.84 -23.18
CA LEU A 3 6.15 3.98 -21.99
C LEU A 3 5.62 4.81 -20.82
N ASN A 4 4.78 4.21 -19.97
CA ASN A 4 4.13 4.88 -18.83
C ASN A 4 5.16 5.25 -17.75
N LEU A 5 6.11 6.09 -18.14
CA LEU A 5 7.26 6.57 -17.43
C LEU A 5 6.87 7.93 -16.85
N PRO A 6 7.22 8.21 -15.58
CA PRO A 6 7.07 9.53 -15.00
C PRO A 6 7.58 10.64 -15.94
N PRO A 7 6.94 11.83 -15.98
CA PRO A 7 7.31 12.91 -16.90
C PRO A 7 8.80 13.31 -16.91
N LYS A 8 9.51 13.07 -15.80
CA LYS A 8 10.95 13.29 -15.65
C LYS A 8 11.82 12.28 -16.42
N LEU A 9 11.32 11.08 -16.68
CA LEU A 9 12.01 10.01 -17.39
C LEU A 9 11.75 10.03 -18.89
N LEU A 10 10.61 10.56 -19.34
CA LEU A 10 10.31 10.76 -20.77
C LEU A 10 11.35 11.63 -21.50
N LYS A 11 12.04 12.50 -20.77
CA LYS A 11 13.10 13.38 -21.31
C LYS A 11 14.52 12.81 -21.17
N LYS A 12 14.69 11.62 -20.58
CA LYS A 12 16.02 10.99 -20.48
C LYS A 12 16.35 10.32 -21.81
N ALA A 13 17.57 10.54 -22.28
CA ALA A 13 18.09 9.94 -23.52
C ALA A 13 17.96 8.40 -23.55
N ALA A 14 18.05 7.74 -22.39
CA ALA A 14 17.91 6.29 -22.26
C ALA A 14 16.52 5.73 -22.67
N TYR A 15 15.49 6.58 -22.73
CA TYR A 15 14.13 6.20 -23.12
C TYR A 15 13.62 6.97 -24.36
N SER A 16 14.54 7.67 -25.04
CA SER A 16 14.28 8.42 -26.27
C SER A 16 15.03 7.74 -27.42
N PHE A 17 14.33 7.35 -28.47
CA PHE A 17 14.96 6.80 -29.66
C PHE A 17 14.84 7.81 -30.79
N VAL A 18 15.98 8.26 -31.33
CA VAL A 18 16.03 9.10 -32.52
C VAL A 18 16.26 8.18 -33.71
N PHE A 19 15.28 8.13 -34.61
CA PHE A 19 15.45 7.48 -35.90
C PHE A 19 15.64 8.56 -36.96
N GLY A 20 16.76 8.52 -37.68
CA GLY A 20 17.08 9.46 -38.75
C GLY A 20 17.61 8.70 -39.96
N VAL A 21 17.19 9.10 -41.15
CA VAL A 21 17.76 8.61 -42.41
C VAL A 21 18.82 9.61 -42.83
N ILE A 22 20.10 9.27 -42.65
CA ILE A 22 21.21 10.09 -43.11
C ILE A 22 21.53 9.71 -44.55
N THR A 23 21.48 10.70 -45.42
CA THR A 23 21.68 10.54 -46.85
C THR A 23 23.07 10.99 -47.25
N GLY A 24 23.77 10.17 -48.05
CA GLY A 24 25.11 10.49 -48.56
C GLY A 24 25.07 11.50 -49.73
N PRO A 25 26.22 12.01 -50.21
CA PRO A 25 26.28 13.08 -51.20
C PRO A 25 25.64 12.78 -52.57
N ASN A 26 25.42 11.49 -52.91
CA ASN A 26 24.69 11.04 -54.12
C ASN A 26 23.33 10.40 -53.79
N SER A 27 22.65 10.91 -52.76
CA SER A 27 21.51 10.22 -52.17
C SER A 27 20.19 10.30 -52.93
N ALA A 28 19.33 9.34 -52.60
CA ALA A 28 17.89 9.33 -52.82
C ALA A 28 17.23 10.70 -52.60
N ASN A 29 16.41 11.13 -53.55
CA ASN A 29 15.66 12.38 -53.47
C ASN A 29 14.60 12.33 -52.34
N THR A 30 14.04 13.50 -51.99
CA THR A 30 13.04 13.65 -50.93
C THR A 30 11.85 12.70 -51.09
N VAL A 31 11.42 12.42 -52.33
CA VAL A 31 10.31 11.50 -52.62
C VAL A 31 10.67 10.07 -52.22
N THR A 32 11.87 9.61 -52.57
CA THR A 32 12.37 8.29 -52.17
C THR A 32 12.53 8.18 -50.65
N ILE A 33 13.05 9.22 -49.98
CA ILE A 33 13.14 9.26 -48.51
C ILE A 33 11.75 9.18 -47.87
N SER A 34 10.77 9.95 -48.37
CA SER A 34 9.39 9.89 -47.88
C SER A 34 8.78 8.51 -48.08
N ASN A 35 9.05 7.84 -49.21
CA ASN A 35 8.58 6.48 -49.46
C ASN A 35 9.22 5.45 -48.53
N ILE A 36 10.49 5.61 -48.16
CA ILE A 36 11.18 4.75 -47.18
C ILE A 36 10.62 4.96 -45.77
N LEU A 37 10.30 6.21 -45.40
CA LEU A 37 9.75 6.55 -44.09
C LEU A 37 8.26 6.15 -43.95
N ARG A 38 7.52 6.09 -45.05
CA ARG A 38 6.08 5.79 -45.08
C ARG A 38 5.66 4.52 -44.32
N PRO A 39 6.27 3.33 -44.51
CA PRO A 39 5.89 2.13 -43.75
C PRO A 39 6.15 2.28 -42.24
N LEU A 40 7.24 2.94 -41.85
CA LEU A 40 7.56 3.20 -40.43
C LEU A 40 6.54 4.16 -39.80
N ILE A 41 6.23 5.26 -40.49
CA ILE A 41 5.21 6.22 -40.06
C ILE A 41 3.85 5.53 -39.93
N ASN A 42 3.48 4.65 -40.87
CA ASN A 42 2.23 3.90 -40.81
C ASN A 42 2.16 2.98 -39.58
N GLN A 43 3.25 2.30 -39.22
CA GLN A 43 3.30 1.48 -38.00
C GLN A 43 3.22 2.34 -36.72
N LEU A 44 3.85 3.51 -36.71
CA LEU A 44 3.79 4.45 -35.58
C LEU A 44 2.42 5.14 -35.45
N LEU A 45 1.71 5.35 -36.55
CA LEU A 45 0.35 5.89 -36.55
C LEU A 45 -0.63 4.97 -35.83
N VAL A 46 -0.47 3.64 -35.91
CA VAL A 46 -1.26 2.68 -35.11
C VAL A 46 -1.10 2.93 -33.61
N LEU A 47 0.05 3.44 -33.19
CA LEU A 47 0.35 3.73 -31.79
C LEU A 47 -0.07 5.15 -31.35
N LYS A 48 -0.52 6.00 -32.29
CA LYS A 48 -0.97 7.38 -32.03
C LYS A 48 -2.31 7.40 -31.31
N ASP A 49 -3.24 6.56 -31.75
CA ASP A 49 -4.59 6.47 -31.17
C ASP A 49 -4.63 5.59 -29.91
N GLY A 50 -3.48 4.99 -29.56
CA GLY A 50 -3.35 4.05 -28.46
C GLY A 50 -3.87 2.65 -28.84
N VAL A 51 -3.31 1.62 -28.22
CA VAL A 51 -3.80 0.25 -28.38
C VAL A 51 -4.69 -0.07 -27.19
N GLN A 52 -5.97 -0.32 -27.43
CA GLN A 52 -6.87 -0.78 -26.38
C GLN A 52 -6.62 -2.27 -26.11
N ILE A 53 -5.92 -2.56 -25.02
CA ILE A 53 -5.70 -3.93 -24.57
C ILE A 53 -6.85 -4.29 -23.63
N THR A 54 -7.76 -5.16 -24.07
CA THR A 54 -8.75 -5.74 -23.16
C THR A 54 -8.01 -6.57 -22.11
N THR A 55 -7.98 -6.07 -20.89
CA THR A 55 -7.39 -6.76 -19.72
C THR A 55 -8.47 -7.53 -18.98
N PHE A 56 -8.14 -8.73 -18.50
CA PHE A 56 -8.98 -9.42 -17.51
C PHE A 56 -9.01 -8.62 -16.20
N SER A 57 -9.93 -8.95 -15.28
CA SER A 57 -10.07 -8.30 -13.96
C SER A 57 -8.81 -8.33 -13.07
N LYS A 58 -7.75 -9.00 -13.52
CA LYS A 58 -6.42 -9.08 -12.89
C LYS A 58 -5.33 -8.96 -13.97
N PRO A 59 -5.05 -7.75 -14.48
CA PRO A 59 -4.11 -7.54 -15.59
C PRO A 59 -2.68 -7.99 -15.28
N GLU A 60 -2.34 -8.25 -14.02
CA GLU A 60 -1.01 -8.65 -13.58
C GLU A 60 -0.78 -10.16 -13.64
N GLY A 61 -1.84 -10.96 -13.87
CA GLY A 61 -1.72 -12.41 -13.93
C GLY A 61 -1.48 -13.10 -12.58
N VAL A 62 -1.64 -12.38 -11.46
CA VAL A 62 -1.58 -12.94 -10.10
C VAL A 62 -2.97 -13.10 -9.50
N ALA A 63 -3.11 -14.04 -8.57
CA ALA A 63 -4.35 -14.27 -7.86
C ALA A 63 -4.70 -13.10 -6.91
N SER A 64 -5.94 -13.07 -6.42
CA SER A 64 -6.39 -11.97 -5.54
C SER A 64 -5.79 -12.08 -4.14
N HIS A 65 -5.90 -11.01 -3.35
CA HIS A 65 -5.51 -10.98 -1.94
C HIS A 65 -6.15 -12.11 -1.08
N SER A 66 -7.27 -12.67 -1.53
CA SER A 66 -8.01 -13.76 -0.89
C SER A 66 -7.59 -15.17 -1.34
N ALA A 67 -6.65 -15.28 -2.28
CA ALA A 67 -6.17 -16.58 -2.76
C ALA A 67 -5.20 -17.21 -1.76
N ASN A 68 -5.02 -18.54 -1.84
CA ASN A 68 -4.04 -19.24 -1.00
C ASN A 68 -2.65 -18.63 -1.18
N TYR A 69 -2.20 -18.46 -2.42
CA TYR A 69 -1.01 -17.69 -2.74
C TYR A 69 -1.39 -16.28 -3.20
N PHE A 70 -1.43 -15.35 -2.25
CA PHE A 70 -1.91 -13.98 -2.48
C PHE A 70 -0.80 -12.99 -2.84
N CYS A 71 0.44 -13.28 -2.46
CA CYS A 71 1.56 -12.36 -2.64
C CYS A 71 2.11 -12.48 -4.07
N PRO A 72 2.30 -11.35 -4.78
CA PRO A 72 2.89 -11.33 -6.12
C PRO A 72 4.41 -11.56 -6.11
N TRP A 73 5.09 -11.35 -4.98
CA TRP A 73 6.54 -11.45 -4.87
C TRP A 73 7.05 -12.76 -4.29
N CYS A 74 6.28 -13.36 -3.39
CA CYS A 74 6.68 -14.59 -2.73
C CYS A 74 5.54 -15.62 -2.70
N THR A 75 5.89 -16.82 -2.26
CA THR A 75 4.96 -17.95 -2.10
C THR A 75 4.28 -17.98 -0.73
N ALA A 76 4.17 -16.83 -0.05
CA ALA A 76 3.44 -16.74 1.21
C ALA A 76 1.99 -17.22 1.05
N ARG A 77 1.55 -18.04 2.01
CA ARG A 77 0.20 -18.63 2.01
C ARG A 77 -0.73 -17.88 2.95
N LEU A 78 -1.99 -17.74 2.55
CA LEU A 78 -3.02 -17.06 3.34
C LEU A 78 -3.28 -17.73 4.72
N PRO A 79 -3.30 -19.06 4.85
CA PRO A 79 -3.39 -19.72 6.16
C PRO A 79 -2.22 -19.38 7.10
N ASP A 80 -1.04 -19.16 6.53
CA ASP A 80 0.20 -18.89 7.26
C ASP A 80 0.40 -17.39 7.53
N LEU A 81 -0.54 -16.53 7.14
CA LEU A 81 -0.41 -15.07 7.24
C LEU A 81 -0.13 -14.62 8.68
N LYS A 82 -0.65 -15.35 9.68
CA LYS A 82 -0.40 -15.08 11.11
C LYS A 82 1.06 -15.22 11.51
N LEU A 83 1.86 -15.98 10.76
CA LEU A 83 3.29 -16.12 11.02
C LEU A 83 4.07 -14.87 10.60
N ILE A 84 3.48 -14.00 9.76
CA ILE A 84 4.11 -12.77 9.25
C ILE A 84 5.51 -13.07 8.69
N LYS A 85 5.61 -14.15 7.90
CA LYS A 85 6.85 -14.57 7.25
C LYS A 85 6.76 -14.35 5.74
N ILE A 86 7.86 -13.86 5.17
CA ILE A 86 8.03 -13.80 3.73
C ILE A 86 8.27 -15.23 3.23
N GLY A 87 7.51 -15.64 2.22
CA GLY A 87 7.71 -16.94 1.57
C GLY A 87 8.93 -16.95 0.65
N GLU A 88 9.13 -18.03 -0.07
CA GLU A 88 10.17 -18.10 -1.08
C GLU A 88 9.90 -17.09 -2.19
N THR A 89 10.94 -16.39 -2.64
CA THR A 89 10.82 -15.41 -3.73
C THR A 89 10.41 -16.13 -5.00
N ARG A 90 9.38 -15.62 -5.68
CA ARG A 90 8.92 -16.20 -6.94
C ARG A 90 9.98 -16.02 -8.01
N ASN A 91 10.12 -16.98 -8.91
CA ASN A 91 10.93 -16.82 -10.11
C ASN A 91 10.06 -16.34 -11.27
N GLY A 92 10.50 -15.31 -12.00
CA GLY A 92 9.77 -14.75 -13.14
C GLY A 92 9.51 -15.79 -14.25
N LEU A 93 10.47 -16.69 -14.52
CA LEU A 93 10.31 -17.75 -15.51
C LEU A 93 9.26 -18.77 -15.10
N ASP A 94 9.20 -19.13 -13.82
CA ASP A 94 8.21 -20.09 -13.31
C ASP A 94 6.80 -19.50 -13.33
N ILE A 95 6.66 -18.20 -13.05
CA ILE A 95 5.39 -17.48 -13.23
C ILE A 95 4.96 -17.54 -14.70
N LEU A 96 5.86 -17.26 -15.65
CA LEU A 96 5.53 -17.28 -17.08
C LEU A 96 5.14 -18.68 -17.56
N ARG A 97 5.83 -19.73 -17.10
CA ARG A 97 5.47 -21.13 -17.38
C ARG A 97 4.07 -21.46 -16.85
N ALA A 98 3.80 -21.16 -15.58
CA ALA A 98 2.49 -21.40 -14.96
C ALA A 98 1.37 -20.61 -15.66
N ALA A 99 1.65 -19.39 -16.10
CA ALA A 99 0.70 -18.57 -16.86
C ALA A 99 0.40 -19.17 -18.25
N GLU A 100 1.41 -19.68 -18.95
CA GLU A 100 1.25 -20.31 -20.25
C GLU A 100 0.52 -21.67 -20.13
N ASP A 101 0.80 -22.45 -19.08
CA ASP A 101 0.05 -23.67 -18.75
C ASP A 101 -1.43 -23.36 -18.49
N TRP A 102 -1.71 -22.28 -17.75
CA TRP A 102 -3.06 -21.80 -17.50
C TRP A 102 -3.78 -21.44 -18.82
N LYS A 103 -3.10 -20.73 -19.71
CA LYS A 103 -3.65 -20.30 -21.01
C LYS A 103 -3.92 -21.48 -21.94
N ASN A 104 -3.02 -22.46 -21.97
CA ASN A 104 -3.11 -23.63 -22.85
C ASN A 104 -4.02 -24.73 -22.30
N SER A 105 -4.47 -24.60 -21.05
CA SER A 105 -5.47 -25.48 -20.46
C SER A 105 -6.79 -25.42 -21.22
N LYS A 106 -7.34 -26.60 -21.53
CA LYS A 106 -8.61 -26.75 -22.27
C LYS A 106 -9.87 -26.54 -21.42
N THR A 107 -9.75 -26.52 -20.09
CA THR A 107 -10.91 -26.43 -19.19
C THR A 107 -10.72 -25.41 -18.09
N LEU A 108 -11.83 -24.77 -17.70
CA LEU A 108 -11.88 -23.83 -16.58
C LEU A 108 -11.50 -24.49 -15.24
N SER A 109 -11.84 -25.77 -15.05
CA SER A 109 -11.41 -26.52 -13.86
C SER A 109 -9.89 -26.57 -13.73
N LYS A 110 -9.20 -26.99 -14.80
CA LYS A 110 -7.73 -27.05 -14.82
C LYS A 110 -7.09 -25.68 -14.66
N GLN A 111 -7.68 -24.63 -15.23
CA GLN A 111 -7.26 -23.25 -15.02
C GLN A 111 -7.36 -22.84 -13.54
N ASN A 112 -8.47 -23.17 -12.88
CA ASN A 112 -8.66 -22.92 -11.46
C ASN A 112 -7.68 -23.73 -10.61
N ASP A 113 -7.38 -24.97 -10.98
CA ASP A 113 -6.42 -25.83 -10.26
C ASP A 113 -5.00 -25.27 -10.36
N ILE A 114 -4.58 -24.83 -11.54
CA ILE A 114 -3.29 -24.16 -11.76
C ILE A 114 -3.23 -22.88 -10.92
N GLN A 115 -4.29 -22.06 -10.94
CA GLN A 115 -4.33 -20.82 -10.16
C GLN A 115 -4.31 -21.10 -8.65
N LYS A 116 -5.00 -22.13 -8.15
CA LYS A 116 -4.96 -22.52 -6.73
C LYS A 116 -3.57 -22.99 -6.31
N LYS A 117 -2.91 -23.78 -7.17
CA LYS A 117 -1.59 -24.36 -6.91
C LYS A 117 -0.46 -23.33 -6.97
N THR A 118 -0.55 -22.36 -7.88
CA THR A 118 0.56 -21.43 -8.18
C THR A 118 0.28 -19.98 -7.79
N GLY A 119 -1.00 -19.61 -7.61
CA GLY A 119 -1.43 -18.23 -7.49
C GLY A 119 -1.31 -17.43 -8.79
N VAL A 120 -1.11 -18.07 -9.94
CA VAL A 120 -0.87 -17.43 -11.24
C VAL A 120 -1.99 -17.73 -12.23
N GLN A 121 -2.27 -16.79 -13.11
CA GLN A 121 -3.14 -16.92 -14.28
C GLN A 121 -2.53 -16.19 -15.48
N TRP A 122 -3.05 -16.44 -16.69
CA TRP A 122 -2.58 -15.73 -17.87
C TRP A 122 -2.95 -14.24 -17.85
N SER A 123 -1.99 -13.41 -18.25
CA SER A 123 -2.22 -12.02 -18.63
C SER A 123 -1.73 -11.76 -20.05
N LYS A 124 -2.42 -10.88 -20.78
CA LYS A 124 -1.93 -10.36 -22.06
C LYS A 124 -0.60 -9.61 -21.91
N LEU A 125 -0.29 -9.06 -20.73
CA LEU A 125 0.98 -8.37 -20.45
C LEU A 125 2.19 -9.31 -20.51
N ASN A 126 2.00 -10.62 -20.27
CA ASN A 126 3.05 -11.64 -20.40
C ASN A 126 3.60 -11.78 -21.83
N ARG A 127 2.94 -11.18 -22.83
CA ARG A 127 3.44 -11.13 -24.21
C ARG A 127 4.56 -10.12 -24.41
N LEU A 128 4.74 -9.18 -23.48
CA LEU A 128 5.76 -8.14 -23.59
C LEU A 128 7.10 -8.70 -23.09
N PRO A 129 8.16 -8.75 -23.92
CA PRO A 129 9.46 -9.32 -23.51
C PRO A 129 10.08 -8.61 -22.31
N SER A 130 9.78 -7.32 -22.13
CA SER A 130 10.26 -6.51 -21.01
C SER A 130 9.40 -6.63 -19.74
N HIS A 131 8.27 -7.33 -19.79
CA HIS A 131 7.37 -7.46 -18.64
C HIS A 131 7.81 -8.62 -17.76
N ASN A 132 8.33 -8.30 -16.58
CA ASN A 132 8.56 -9.27 -15.53
C ASN A 132 7.40 -9.22 -14.50
N PRO A 133 6.55 -10.25 -14.42
CA PRO A 133 5.39 -10.24 -13.52
C PRO A 133 5.76 -10.16 -12.03
N ASN A 134 7.01 -10.46 -11.67
CA ASN A 134 7.53 -10.39 -10.31
C ASN A 134 8.10 -9.00 -9.94
N MET A 135 8.50 -8.17 -10.90
CA MET A 135 9.26 -6.93 -10.64
C MET A 135 8.44 -5.64 -10.81
N HIS A 136 7.15 -5.74 -11.10
CA HIS A 136 6.35 -4.59 -11.56
C HIS A 136 5.05 -4.33 -10.80
N LEU A 137 4.86 -4.94 -9.62
CA LEU A 137 3.76 -4.56 -8.74
C LEU A 137 4.27 -3.73 -7.55
N PRO A 138 4.63 -2.45 -7.73
CA PRO A 138 4.95 -1.62 -6.57
C PRO A 138 3.73 -1.58 -5.65
N LEU A 139 3.86 -2.09 -4.42
CA LEU A 139 2.93 -1.71 -3.35
C LEU A 139 3.10 -0.20 -3.18
N GLY A 140 2.14 0.57 -3.68
CA GLY A 140 2.20 2.01 -3.60
C GLY A 140 2.19 2.47 -2.15
N ILE A 141 3.16 3.29 -1.76
CA ILE A 141 3.18 4.02 -0.47
C ILE A 141 1.81 4.66 -0.17
N PRO A 142 1.10 5.28 -1.14
CA PRO A 142 -0.23 5.85 -0.88
C PRO A 142 -1.26 4.83 -0.39
N HIS A 143 -1.32 3.63 -0.97
CA HIS A 143 -2.39 2.68 -0.70
C HIS A 143 -2.03 1.66 0.38
N ASN A 144 -0.74 1.39 0.59
CA ASN A 144 -0.29 0.50 1.65
C ASN A 144 0.00 1.27 2.94
N LEU A 145 0.93 2.23 2.90
CA LEU A 145 1.35 2.94 4.11
C LEU A 145 0.29 3.95 4.54
N LEU A 146 -0.10 4.88 3.66
CA LEU A 146 -0.96 6.01 4.03
C LEU A 146 -2.42 5.58 4.23
N GLU A 147 -3.05 4.98 3.21
CA GLU A 147 -4.46 4.54 3.31
C GLU A 147 -4.65 3.18 4.01
N GLY A 148 -3.58 2.42 4.21
CA GLY A 148 -3.59 1.15 4.92
C GLY A 148 -3.12 1.33 6.37
N VAL A 149 -1.79 1.30 6.59
CA VAL A 149 -1.19 1.31 7.93
C VAL A 149 -1.60 2.51 8.77
N LEU A 150 -1.45 3.74 8.26
CA LEU A 150 -1.77 4.95 9.03
C LEU A 150 -3.26 5.06 9.30
N ALA A 151 -4.08 4.81 8.28
CA ALA A 151 -5.53 4.82 8.42
C ALA A 151 -6.02 3.79 9.44
N GLU A 152 -5.42 2.59 9.46
CA GLU A 152 -5.77 1.53 10.40
C GLU A 152 -5.35 1.88 11.83
N HIS A 153 -4.14 2.43 12.01
CA HIS A 153 -3.65 2.88 13.31
C HIS A 153 -4.53 3.97 13.89
N PHE A 154 -4.77 5.02 13.11
CA PHE A 154 -5.57 6.15 13.55
C PHE A 154 -6.99 5.70 13.92
N ARG A 155 -7.67 4.95 13.06
CA ARG A 155 -9.06 4.58 13.31
C ARG A 155 -9.23 3.55 14.42
N PHE A 156 -8.44 2.47 14.39
CA PHE A 156 -8.73 1.30 15.23
C PHE A 156 -7.79 1.20 16.43
N ARG A 157 -6.50 1.49 16.28
CA ARG A 157 -5.57 1.42 17.40
C ARG A 157 -5.75 2.61 18.33
N TRP A 158 -5.98 3.80 17.76
CA TRP A 158 -6.10 5.03 18.53
C TRP A 158 -7.55 5.34 18.93
N GLY A 159 -8.52 4.67 18.31
CA GLY A 159 -9.93 4.76 18.69
C GLY A 159 -10.74 5.82 17.95
N PHE A 160 -10.19 6.41 16.88
CA PHE A 160 -10.91 7.40 16.05
C PHE A 160 -11.92 6.76 15.07
N GLN A 161 -12.70 5.78 15.55
CA GLN A 161 -13.68 5.04 14.74
C GLN A 161 -15.11 5.54 14.97
N ASP A 162 -15.90 5.56 13.90
CA ASP A 162 -17.36 5.71 13.95
C ASP A 162 -17.99 4.34 14.32
N GLU A 163 -18.96 4.30 15.24
CA GLU A 163 -19.72 3.09 15.64
C GLU A 163 -20.25 2.30 14.42
N THR A 164 -20.52 2.99 13.31
CA THR A 164 -20.97 2.41 12.04
C THR A 164 -19.89 1.53 11.38
N GLN A 165 -18.61 1.87 11.54
CA GLN A 165 -17.48 1.13 10.96
C GLN A 165 -17.13 -0.10 11.79
N GLU A 166 -17.29 -0.04 13.12
CA GLU A 166 -17.10 -1.18 14.02
C GLU A 166 -18.05 -2.33 13.67
N LYS A 167 -19.34 -2.01 13.49
CA LYS A 167 -20.36 -2.98 13.04
C LYS A 167 -20.04 -3.59 11.66
N LYS A 168 -19.55 -2.77 10.71
CA LYS A 168 -19.13 -3.25 9.38
C LYS A 168 -17.89 -4.15 9.44
N ARG A 169 -16.96 -3.88 10.35
CA ARG A 169 -15.75 -4.68 10.54
C ARG A 169 -16.08 -6.01 11.20
N ALA A 170 -16.87 -6.01 12.28
CA ALA A 170 -17.36 -7.23 12.92
C ALA A 170 -18.05 -8.14 11.88
N LEU A 171 -18.92 -7.57 11.04
CA LEU A 171 -19.58 -8.29 9.95
C LEU A 171 -18.58 -8.81 8.89
N LYS A 172 -17.56 -8.03 8.52
CA LYS A 172 -16.51 -8.47 7.58
C LYS A 172 -15.64 -9.58 8.16
N GLU A 173 -15.23 -9.48 9.42
CA GLU A 173 -14.45 -10.51 10.11
C GLU A 173 -15.25 -11.80 10.27
N GLU A 174 -16.54 -11.70 10.56
CA GLU A 174 -17.46 -12.84 10.59
C GLU A 174 -17.65 -13.46 9.19
N THR A 175 -17.73 -12.64 8.14
CA THR A 175 -17.80 -13.10 6.75
C THR A 175 -16.49 -13.78 6.31
N ILE A 176 -15.33 -13.23 6.72
CA ILE A 176 -14.01 -13.81 6.47
C ILE A 176 -13.85 -15.12 7.25
N LYS A 177 -14.32 -15.20 8.50
CA LYS A 177 -14.37 -16.43 9.31
C LYS A 177 -15.28 -17.48 8.66
N LYS A 178 -16.49 -17.13 8.22
CA LYS A 178 -17.40 -18.03 7.49
C LYS A 178 -16.77 -18.56 6.18
N ARG A 179 -16.06 -17.70 5.42
CA ARG A 179 -15.30 -18.14 4.24
C ARG A 179 -14.08 -19.02 4.58
N ARG A 180 -13.49 -18.86 5.76
CA ARG A 180 -12.41 -19.74 6.27
C ARG A 180 -12.96 -21.12 6.66
N CYS A 181 -14.14 -21.21 7.27
CA CYS A 181 -14.75 -22.48 7.68
C CYS A 181 -15.25 -23.34 6.51
N LEU A 182 -15.59 -22.75 5.36
CA LEU A 182 -15.95 -23.53 4.15
C LEU A 182 -14.77 -24.26 3.48
N ASN A 183 -13.52 -24.01 3.90
CA ASN A 183 -12.33 -24.56 3.24
C ASN A 183 -11.44 -25.44 4.11
N ASN A 184 -11.77 -25.70 5.39
CA ASN A 184 -11.08 -26.68 6.22
C ASN A 184 -12.01 -27.13 7.36
N HIS A 185 -12.49 -28.37 7.30
CA HIS A 185 -12.90 -29.08 8.51
C HIS A 185 -11.63 -29.40 9.32
N GLN A 186 -11.46 -28.72 10.45
CA GLN A 186 -10.99 -29.31 11.71
C GLN A 186 -10.89 -28.20 12.76
N GLU A 187 -11.71 -28.35 13.77
CA GLU A 187 -11.89 -27.49 14.93
C GLU A 187 -10.92 -27.97 16.03
N TYR A 188 -10.16 -27.05 16.61
CA TYR A 188 -9.47 -27.27 17.88
C TYR A 188 -9.61 -25.99 18.71
N GLU A 189 -10.38 -26.11 19.78
CA GLU A 189 -10.43 -25.17 20.91
C GLU A 189 -9.15 -25.29 21.73
N LEU A 190 -8.59 -24.16 22.16
CA LEU A 190 -7.60 -24.12 23.23
C LEU A 190 -7.95 -22.99 24.19
N ASP A 191 -8.12 -23.40 25.45
CA ASP A 191 -8.53 -22.63 26.61
C ASP A 191 -7.57 -21.47 26.95
N GLN A 192 -8.15 -20.41 27.51
CA GLN A 192 -7.42 -19.32 28.16
C GLN A 192 -7.37 -19.58 29.67
N GLU A 193 -6.18 -19.84 30.21
CA GLU A 193 -5.91 -19.65 31.63
C GLU A 193 -5.37 -18.24 31.87
N SER A 194 -5.98 -17.58 32.84
CA SER A 194 -5.62 -16.29 33.40
C SER A 194 -4.45 -16.40 34.35
N ASN A 195 -3.63 -15.35 34.43
CA ASN A 195 -3.08 -14.95 35.73
C ASN A 195 -2.73 -13.46 35.75
N GLU A 196 -3.32 -12.76 36.73
CA GLU A 196 -3.07 -11.37 37.06
C GLU A 196 -1.79 -11.21 37.89
N SER A 197 -1.13 -10.05 37.75
CA SER A 197 -0.38 -9.46 38.86
C SER A 197 -0.53 -7.93 38.83
N LYS A 198 -0.97 -7.36 39.96
CA LYS A 198 -1.27 -5.93 40.21
C LYS A 198 -0.06 -5.13 40.73
N HIS A 199 -0.25 -3.81 40.81
CA HIS A 199 0.62 -2.66 41.18
C HIS A 199 1.25 -1.96 39.96
N GLU A 200 1.18 -0.64 39.74
CA GLU A 200 0.71 0.53 40.50
C GLU A 200 0.51 1.71 39.51
N ASP A 201 -0.29 2.71 39.90
CA ASP A 201 -0.79 3.91 39.18
C ASP A 201 -0.02 4.42 37.93
N ASP A 202 -0.44 3.94 36.76
CA ASP A 202 -0.05 4.48 35.45
C ASP A 202 -1.25 4.32 34.49
N LEU A 203 -1.83 5.43 34.00
CA LEU A 203 -3.00 5.50 33.09
C LEU A 203 -3.14 4.24 32.22
N GLU A 204 -4.20 3.45 32.44
CA GLU A 204 -4.41 2.18 31.74
C GLU A 204 -4.65 2.42 30.24
N LEU A 205 -3.64 2.11 29.42
CA LEU A 205 -3.80 1.97 27.97
C LEU A 205 -4.92 0.95 27.70
N ARG A 206 -5.88 1.31 26.83
CA ARG A 206 -7.16 0.62 26.53
C ARG A 206 -8.41 1.06 27.32
N LYS A 207 -8.41 2.23 27.98
CA LYS A 207 -9.64 2.84 28.53
C LYS A 207 -10.54 3.56 27.50
N GLY A 208 -10.07 3.75 26.27
CA GLY A 208 -10.86 4.36 25.20
C GLY A 208 -12.03 3.48 24.76
N ILE A 209 -13.04 4.07 24.11
CA ILE A 209 -14.19 3.36 23.53
C ILE A 209 -13.68 2.19 22.67
N GLY A 210 -14.16 0.97 22.93
CA GLY A 210 -13.73 -0.23 22.19
C GLY A 210 -12.29 -0.71 22.46
N GLY A 211 -11.64 -0.23 23.53
CA GLY A 211 -10.25 -0.57 23.87
C GLY A 211 -9.19 0.31 23.20
N GLY A 212 -9.58 1.50 22.71
CA GLY A 212 -8.69 2.48 22.08
C GLY A 212 -7.67 3.11 23.04
N LEU A 213 -6.60 3.67 22.47
CA LEU A 213 -5.50 4.29 23.23
C LEU A 213 -5.86 5.66 23.83
N PHE A 214 -6.73 6.44 23.19
CA PHE A 214 -7.16 7.75 23.67
C PHE A 214 -8.43 7.63 24.52
N THR A 215 -8.54 8.45 25.58
CA THR A 215 -9.80 8.61 26.31
C THR A 215 -10.81 9.43 25.50
N THR A 216 -12.08 9.38 25.90
CA THR A 216 -13.15 10.18 25.26
C THR A 216 -12.85 11.69 25.36
N GLU A 217 -12.25 12.13 26.46
CA GLU A 217 -11.85 13.51 26.69
C GLU A 217 -10.69 13.93 25.77
N GLU A 218 -9.67 13.07 25.64
CA GLU A 218 -8.54 13.33 24.75
C GLU A 218 -8.98 13.35 23.27
N LEU A 219 -9.90 12.46 22.85
CA LEU A 219 -10.47 12.48 21.50
C LEU A 219 -11.24 13.78 21.22
N LYS A 220 -12.02 14.27 22.19
CA LYS A 220 -12.73 15.56 22.07
C LYS A 220 -11.75 16.72 21.98
N MET A 221 -10.71 16.72 22.83
CA MET A 221 -9.67 17.75 22.81
C MET A 221 -8.90 17.73 21.49
N PHE A 222 -8.59 16.55 20.96
CA PHE A 222 -8.00 16.38 19.63
C PHE A 222 -8.84 17.06 18.55
N CYS A 223 -10.15 16.79 18.51
CA CYS A 223 -11.03 17.38 17.51
C CYS A 223 -11.16 18.90 17.67
N TYR A 224 -11.17 19.40 18.91
CA TYR A 224 -11.19 20.83 19.20
C TYR A 224 -9.93 21.53 18.67
N ILE A 225 -8.74 21.02 19.02
CA ILE A 225 -7.46 21.60 18.57
C ILE A 225 -7.33 21.49 17.05
N LEU A 226 -7.72 20.37 16.45
CA LEU A 226 -7.70 20.19 14.99
C LEU A 226 -8.55 21.25 14.27
N ALA A 227 -9.70 21.61 14.84
CA ALA A 227 -10.60 22.60 14.24
C ALA A 227 -10.04 24.03 14.28
N ASP A 228 -9.17 24.33 15.23
CA ASP A 228 -8.52 25.63 15.43
C ASP A 228 -7.12 25.71 14.80
N LEU A 229 -6.54 24.57 14.40
CA LEU A 229 -5.19 24.50 13.86
C LEU A 229 -5.06 25.28 12.53
N ILE A 230 -4.14 26.24 12.51
CA ILE A 230 -3.82 27.01 11.30
C ILE A 230 -2.65 26.33 10.57
N LEU A 231 -2.90 25.86 9.34
CA LEU A 231 -1.89 25.23 8.50
C LEU A 231 -1.32 26.20 7.45
N PRO A 232 -0.06 26.02 7.01
CA PRO A 232 0.54 26.85 5.97
C PRO A 232 -0.24 26.84 4.64
N THR A 233 -0.14 27.94 3.90
CA THR A 233 -0.74 28.07 2.56
C THR A 233 -0.18 27.00 1.61
N GLY A 234 -1.06 26.14 1.09
CA GLY A 234 -0.70 25.04 0.19
C GLY A 234 -0.84 23.65 0.79
N VAL A 235 -1.04 23.54 2.10
CA VAL A 235 -1.45 22.29 2.75
C VAL A 235 -2.96 22.15 2.63
N GLY A 236 -3.44 20.97 2.20
CA GLY A 236 -4.86 20.70 2.09
C GLY A 236 -5.54 20.80 3.47
N LYS A 237 -6.72 21.42 3.54
CA LYS A 237 -7.49 21.47 4.78
C LYS A 237 -7.94 20.06 5.15
N LEU A 238 -7.57 19.60 6.34
CA LEU A 238 -8.14 18.38 6.90
C LEU A 238 -9.61 18.61 7.27
N PRO A 239 -10.47 17.58 7.15
CA PRO A 239 -11.84 17.66 7.64
C PRO A 239 -11.86 17.98 9.15
N LYS A 240 -12.68 18.96 9.54
CA LYS A 240 -12.82 19.40 10.94
C LYS A 240 -13.24 18.29 11.90
N MET A 241 -14.00 17.32 11.41
CA MET A 241 -14.19 16.02 12.05
C MET A 241 -13.62 14.96 11.14
N LEU A 242 -12.54 14.31 11.58
CA LEU A 242 -11.96 13.16 10.87
C LEU A 242 -12.90 11.93 10.86
N GLU A 243 -14.01 12.00 11.61
CA GLU A 243 -14.87 10.86 11.95
C GLU A 243 -16.28 10.88 11.36
N ALA A 244 -16.75 11.96 10.71
CA ALA A 244 -18.11 11.92 10.17
C ALA A 244 -18.15 11.16 8.84
N SER A 245 -18.99 10.14 8.73
CA SER A 245 -19.34 9.49 7.44
C SER A 245 -19.76 10.48 6.35
N LYS A 246 -20.18 11.69 6.74
CA LYS A 246 -20.54 12.83 5.89
C LYS A 246 -19.34 13.61 5.31
N ASN A 247 -18.14 13.50 5.88
CA ASN A 247 -16.98 14.32 5.52
C ASN A 247 -16.07 13.72 4.43
N GLY A 248 -16.44 12.55 3.89
CA GLY A 248 -15.67 11.86 2.85
C GLY A 248 -14.46 11.10 3.40
N LYS A 249 -13.93 10.17 2.59
CA LYS A 249 -12.75 9.37 2.93
C LYS A 249 -11.48 10.23 2.76
N LEU A 250 -10.63 10.27 3.78
CA LEU A 250 -9.30 10.88 3.68
C LEU A 250 -8.49 10.24 2.55
N LYS A 251 -7.89 11.07 1.71
CA LYS A 251 -6.97 10.67 0.64
C LYS A 251 -5.58 10.45 1.22
N ALA A 252 -4.72 9.76 0.48
CA ALA A 252 -3.31 9.56 0.87
C ALA A 252 -2.59 10.86 1.30
N SER A 253 -2.78 11.98 0.59
CA SER A 253 -2.19 13.28 0.96
C SER A 253 -2.65 13.80 2.32
N ASP A 254 -3.89 13.49 2.70
CA ASP A 254 -4.49 13.94 3.95
C ASP A 254 -3.90 13.13 5.11
N TRP A 255 -3.72 11.82 4.93
CA TRP A 255 -3.02 10.97 5.89
C TRP A 255 -1.57 11.40 6.12
N LEU A 256 -0.85 11.76 5.05
CA LEU A 256 0.50 12.29 5.17
C LEU A 256 0.53 13.61 5.96
N THR A 257 -0.38 14.52 5.64
CA THR A 257 -0.51 15.81 6.35
C THR A 257 -0.83 15.59 7.83
N LEU A 258 -1.74 14.67 8.11
CA LEU A 258 -2.13 14.32 9.47
C LEU A 258 -0.92 13.83 10.27
N PHE A 259 -0.18 12.85 9.76
CA PHE A 259 0.91 12.20 10.50
C PHE A 259 2.23 12.98 10.53
N ASP A 260 2.59 13.70 9.46
CA ASP A 260 3.87 14.41 9.38
C ASP A 260 3.80 15.82 9.99
N LEU A 261 2.63 16.46 10.00
CA LEU A 261 2.49 17.87 10.41
C LEU A 261 1.52 18.08 11.57
N VAL A 262 0.33 17.50 11.51
CA VAL A 262 -0.76 17.84 12.44
C VAL A 262 -0.65 17.12 13.76
N LEU A 263 -0.38 15.81 13.75
CA LEU A 263 -0.24 15.02 14.98
C LEU A 263 0.85 15.55 15.92
N PRO A 264 2.07 15.88 15.46
CA PRO A 264 3.08 16.45 16.35
C PRO A 264 2.59 17.71 17.07
N LEU A 265 1.86 18.59 16.36
CA LEU A 265 1.35 19.84 16.93
C LEU A 265 0.25 19.58 17.97
N ILE A 266 -0.72 18.72 17.64
CA ILE A 266 -1.81 18.38 18.57
C ILE A 266 -1.26 17.62 19.78
N PHE A 267 -0.30 16.73 19.59
CA PHE A 267 0.27 15.94 20.69
C PHE A 267 1.09 16.80 21.66
N LEU A 268 1.76 17.85 21.18
CA LEU A 268 2.38 18.83 22.06
C LEU A 268 1.34 19.46 22.98
N GLU A 269 0.20 19.88 22.43
CA GLU A 269 -0.85 20.51 23.22
C GLU A 269 -1.51 19.51 24.19
N ILE A 270 -1.93 18.33 23.72
CA ILE A 270 -2.64 17.33 24.54
C ILE A 270 -1.74 16.72 25.62
N PHE A 271 -0.47 16.46 25.28
CA PHE A 271 0.40 15.66 26.11
C PHE A 271 1.42 16.43 26.93
N PHE A 272 1.77 17.66 26.56
CA PHE A 272 2.77 18.47 27.25
C PHE A 272 2.13 19.72 27.87
N HIS A 273 1.38 19.51 28.96
CA HIS A 273 0.88 20.60 29.79
C HIS A 273 1.81 20.83 31.00
N GLY A 274 2.42 22.01 31.10
CA GLY A 274 3.27 22.41 32.25
C GLY A 274 4.73 21.94 32.19
N GLU A 275 5.44 22.00 33.32
CA GLU A 275 6.86 21.62 33.45
C GLU A 275 7.07 20.12 33.71
N GLU A 276 6.01 19.31 33.74
CA GLU A 276 6.11 17.88 34.01
C GLU A 276 6.82 17.14 32.86
N GLN A 277 7.96 16.53 33.18
CA GLN A 277 8.66 15.67 32.23
C GLN A 277 7.90 14.36 32.07
N ILE A 278 7.42 14.08 30.85
CA ILE A 278 6.89 12.77 30.52
C ILE A 278 8.03 11.75 30.58
N SER A 279 8.00 10.89 31.60
CA SER A 279 8.95 9.78 31.70
C SER A 279 8.86 8.91 30.45
N SER A 280 10.01 8.64 29.82
CA SER A 280 10.10 7.76 28.64
C SER A 280 9.62 6.34 28.92
N LYS A 281 9.61 5.93 30.19
CA LYS A 281 9.14 4.61 30.62
C LYS A 281 7.63 4.56 30.86
N SER A 282 6.97 5.71 31.05
CA SER A 282 5.52 5.76 31.20
C SER A 282 4.82 5.24 29.94
N LYS A 283 3.61 4.71 30.11
CA LYS A 283 2.74 4.29 29.00
C LYS A 283 2.55 5.40 27.96
N ARG A 284 2.40 6.65 28.41
CA ARG A 284 2.25 7.86 27.58
C ARG A 284 3.54 8.18 26.81
N GLY A 285 4.70 8.12 27.48
CA GLY A 285 6.00 8.31 26.84
C GLY A 285 6.30 7.27 25.76
N GLN A 286 6.00 6.00 26.02
CA GLN A 286 6.13 4.92 25.06
C GLN A 286 5.22 5.12 23.83
N PHE A 287 3.97 5.56 24.04
CA PHE A 287 3.04 5.89 22.96
C PHE A 287 3.56 7.01 22.05
N LEU A 288 4.06 8.10 22.65
CA LEU A 288 4.63 9.23 21.90
C LEU A 288 5.86 8.81 21.08
N GLN A 289 6.75 7.99 21.66
CA GLN A 289 7.90 7.45 20.95
C GLN A 289 7.47 6.54 19.80
N ASN A 290 6.52 5.64 20.04
CA ASN A 290 5.97 4.75 19.01
C ASN A 290 5.36 5.54 17.84
N THR A 291 4.57 6.57 18.13
CA THR A 291 3.98 7.44 17.11
C THR A 291 5.05 8.24 16.36
N GLY A 292 6.08 8.73 17.07
CA GLY A 292 7.23 9.40 16.46
C GLY A 292 7.98 8.50 15.48
N HIS A 293 8.19 7.23 15.83
CA HIS A 293 8.79 6.24 14.93
C HIS A 293 7.93 5.98 13.69
N LEU A 294 6.60 5.88 13.84
CA LEU A 294 5.68 5.74 12.71
C LEU A 294 5.69 6.97 11.79
N ALA A 295 5.71 8.18 12.35
CA ALA A 295 5.83 9.41 11.59
C ALA A 295 7.17 9.49 10.84
N GLN A 296 8.27 9.08 11.48
CA GLN A 296 9.59 9.01 10.84
C GLN A 296 9.60 8.01 9.68
N CYS A 297 9.04 6.82 9.86
CA CYS A 297 8.88 5.83 8.78
C CYS A 297 8.11 6.42 7.61
N THR A 298 7.00 7.11 7.91
CA THR A 298 6.14 7.76 6.92
C THR A 298 6.90 8.83 6.14
N ARG A 299 7.58 9.72 6.85
CA ARG A 299 8.36 10.80 6.24
C ARG A 299 9.43 10.26 5.31
N ILE A 300 10.19 9.25 5.76
CA ILE A 300 11.23 8.61 4.95
C ILE A 300 10.63 7.94 3.71
N ALA A 301 9.60 7.12 3.88
CA ALA A 301 8.94 6.43 2.78
C ALA A 301 8.35 7.40 1.75
N CYS A 302 7.83 8.55 2.20
CA CYS A 302 7.27 9.59 1.32
C CYS A 302 8.31 10.55 0.74
N THR A 303 9.62 10.37 1.02
CA THR A 303 10.65 11.18 0.37
C THR A 303 10.74 10.91 -1.13
N ARG A 304 11.11 11.94 -1.89
CA ARG A 304 11.26 11.83 -3.35
C ARG A 304 12.53 11.10 -3.78
N VAL A 305 13.51 11.00 -2.87
CA VAL A 305 14.81 10.37 -3.07
C VAL A 305 15.16 9.69 -1.76
N VAL A 306 15.45 8.39 -1.83
CA VAL A 306 15.91 7.58 -0.70
C VAL A 306 17.38 7.25 -0.94
N MET A 307 18.23 7.70 -0.04
CA MET A 307 19.66 7.34 0.06
C MET A 307 19.84 6.21 1.07
N ASP A 308 20.96 5.49 1.02
CA ASP A 308 21.22 4.33 1.90
C ASP A 308 21.08 4.67 3.40
N GLY A 309 21.53 5.86 3.81
CA GLY A 309 21.35 6.33 5.19
C GLY A 309 19.88 6.49 5.61
N GLN A 310 18.98 6.83 4.67
CA GLN A 310 17.55 6.93 4.93
C GLN A 310 16.90 5.54 4.99
N ALA A 311 17.38 4.56 4.20
CA ALA A 311 16.91 3.19 4.28
C ALA A 311 17.20 2.58 5.66
N GLY A 312 18.44 2.72 6.16
CA GLY A 312 18.79 2.28 7.51
C GLY A 312 18.01 3.03 8.61
N GLY A 313 17.74 4.33 8.40
CA GLY A 313 16.87 5.11 9.28
C GLY A 313 15.43 4.58 9.33
N PHE A 314 14.89 4.15 8.18
CA PHE A 314 13.57 3.53 8.11
C PHE A 314 13.55 2.20 8.85
N GLU A 315 14.51 1.31 8.61
CA GLU A 315 14.58 0.01 9.28
C GLU A 315 14.65 0.14 10.80
N ASN A 316 15.47 1.08 11.29
CA ASN A 316 15.60 1.35 12.72
C ASN A 316 14.28 1.89 13.32
N ALA A 317 13.67 2.89 12.67
CA ALA A 317 12.40 3.43 13.13
C ALA A 317 11.29 2.37 13.10
N TYR A 318 11.24 1.55 12.06
CA TYR A 318 10.24 0.49 11.92
C TYR A 318 10.40 -0.59 13.00
N ALA A 319 11.62 -0.98 13.32
CA ALA A 319 11.91 -1.96 14.38
C ALA A 319 11.55 -1.47 15.79
N ARG A 320 11.53 -0.16 16.03
CA ARG A 320 11.10 0.44 17.32
C ARG A 320 9.60 0.72 17.40
N TYR A 321 8.94 0.68 16.26
CA TYR A 321 7.50 0.89 16.16
C TYR A 321 6.70 -0.42 16.38
N THR A 322 7.30 -1.59 16.18
CA THR A 322 6.69 -2.91 16.44
C THR A 322 6.63 -3.27 17.92
#